data_AF-A0A8E2UE19-F1
#
_entry.id   AF-A0A8E2UE19-F1
#
_cell.length_a   1.000
_cell.length_b   1.000
_cell.length_c   1.000
_cell.angle_alpha   90.00
_cell.angle_beta   90.00
_cell.angle_gamma   90.00
#
_symmetry.space_group_name_H-M   'P 1'
#
loop_
_entity.id
_entity.type
_entity.pdbx_description
1 polymer ?
#
loop_
_entity_poly.entity_id
_entity_poly.type
_entity_poly.pdbx_seq_one_letter_code
_entity_poly.pdbx_strand_id
1 'polypeptide(L)' 'MTVLLDQVVMTDYGLFYLTWEAFDYDGDLAPHFAGQQNGWVGAALPGMLFVCLARRAGGSAVKIELLEARP' A
#
# COMPACT_ATOMS: atom_id res chain seq x y z
N MET A 1 -2.43 -20.41 3.91
CA MET A 1 -1.89 -19.32 3.06
C MET A 1 -2.88 -19.08 1.95
N THR A 2 -3.37 -17.85 1.84
CA THR A 2 -4.36 -17.45 0.84
C THR A 2 -3.80 -16.30 0.03
N VAL A 3 -3.78 -16.42 -1.30
CA VAL A 3 -3.35 -15.33 -2.19
C VAL A 3 -4.51 -14.37 -2.36
N LEU A 4 -4.31 -13.12 -1.96
CA LEU A 4 -5.30 -12.04 -2.06
C LEU A 4 -5.14 -11.25 -3.36
N LEU A 5 -3.89 -11.12 -3.84
CA LEU A 5 -3.56 -10.41 -5.07
C LEU A 5 -2.26 -10.99 -5.64
N ASP A 6 -2.23 -11.23 -6.94
CA ASP A 6 -1.02 -11.62 -7.70
C ASP A 6 -1.15 -11.10 -9.12
N GLN A 7 -0.68 -9.87 -9.36
CA GLN A 7 -0.80 -9.20 -10.65
C GLN A 7 0.22 -8.06 -10.81
N VAL A 8 0.29 -7.51 -12.02
CA VAL A 8 0.98 -6.25 -12.29
C VAL A 8 0.06 -5.10 -11.94
N VAL A 9 0.44 -4.31 -10.93
CA VAL A 9 -0.25 -3.09 -10.53
C VAL A 9 0.34 -1.92 -11.28
N MET A 10 -0.49 -1.24 -12.07
CA MET A 10 -0.11 -0.02 -12.77
C MET A 10 -0.30 1.19 -11.84
N THR A 11 0.74 1.98 -11.64
CA THR A 11 0.69 3.18 -10.81
C THR A 11 1.22 4.40 -11.56
N ASP A 12 0.74 5.57 -11.16
CA ASP A 12 1.41 6.85 -11.36
C ASP A 12 1.76 7.40 -9.97
N TYR A 13 2.94 7.95 -9.82
CA TYR A 13 3.62 8.30 -8.56
C TYR A 13 4.08 7.13 -7.66
N GLY A 14 3.95 5.87 -8.10
CA GLY A 14 4.47 4.71 -7.36
C GLY A 14 3.76 4.40 -6.05
N LEU A 15 2.54 4.94 -5.90
CA LEU A 15 1.75 4.86 -4.69
C LEU A 15 0.75 3.70 -4.82
N PHE A 16 0.67 2.89 -3.76
CA PHE A 16 -0.27 1.77 -3.68
C PHE A 16 -0.90 1.71 -2.30
N TYR A 17 -2.24 1.72 -2.25
CA TYR A 17 -3.02 1.72 -1.01
C TYR A 17 -3.72 0.38 -0.83
N LEU A 18 -3.67 -0.12 0.39
CA LEU A 18 -4.42 -1.30 0.84
C LEU A 18 -5.40 -0.84 1.90
N THR A 19 -6.69 -0.99 1.64
CA THR A 19 -7.75 -0.51 2.53
C THR A 19 -8.61 -1.68 2.97
N TRP A 20 -9.09 -1.64 4.21
CA TRP A 20 -9.98 -2.66 4.76
C TRP A 20 -11.46 -2.28 4.57
N GLU A 21 -11.71 -1.01 4.28
CA GLU A 21 -13.03 -0.45 4.00
C GLU A 21 -13.00 0.32 2.67
N ALA A 22 -14.17 0.72 2.19
CA ALA A 22 -14.27 1.65 1.08
C ALA A 22 -13.54 2.94 1.46
N PHE A 23 -12.56 3.33 0.64
CA PHE A 23 -11.74 4.50 0.85
C PHE A 23 -11.93 5.44 -0.34
N ASP A 24 -12.25 6.69 -0.04
CA ASP A 24 -12.30 7.75 -1.04
C ASP A 24 -11.05 8.61 -0.86
N TYR A 25 -10.19 8.62 -1.87
CA TYR A 25 -8.93 9.35 -1.82
C TYR A 25 -9.14 10.80 -2.25
N ASP A 26 -8.98 11.73 -1.31
CA ASP A 26 -9.16 13.17 -1.55
C ASP A 26 -7.94 13.86 -2.19
N GLY A 27 -6.83 13.13 -2.36
CA GLY A 27 -5.60 13.67 -2.93
C GLY A 27 -4.59 14.17 -1.90
N ASP A 28 -4.91 14.21 -0.60
CA ASP A 28 -4.01 14.70 0.45
C ASP A 28 -3.34 13.56 1.22
N LEU A 29 -2.02 13.46 1.06
CA LEU A 29 -1.19 12.47 1.75
C LEU A 29 -0.48 13.02 2.97
N ALA A 30 -0.53 14.33 3.22
CA ALA A 30 0.15 14.91 4.37
C ALA A 30 -0.31 14.29 5.71
N PRO A 31 -1.61 14.00 5.94
CA PRO A 31 -2.06 13.33 7.17
C PRO A 31 -1.50 11.90 7.31
N HIS A 32 -1.20 11.24 6.19
CA HIS A 32 -0.76 9.85 6.13
C HIS A 32 0.71 9.68 6.50
N PHE A 33 1.52 10.73 6.29
CA PHE A 33 2.95 10.73 6.61
C PHE A 33 3.27 11.46 7.92
N ALA A 34 2.31 12.20 8.48
CA ALA A 34 2.50 12.95 9.71
C ALA A 34 2.89 12.03 10.87
N GLY A 35 4.09 12.24 11.43
CA GLY A 35 4.57 11.50 12.61
C GLY A 35 5.13 10.10 12.33
N GLN A 36 5.31 9.72 11.07
CA GLN A 36 5.88 8.41 10.77
C GLN A 36 7.38 8.31 11.05
N GLN A 37 7.78 7.16 11.62
CA GLN A 37 9.17 6.83 11.90
C GLN A 37 9.71 5.70 11.00
N ASN A 38 8.81 5.06 10.24
CA ASN A 38 9.04 3.88 9.40
C ASN A 38 9.36 4.22 7.92
N GLY A 39 9.47 5.49 7.57
CA GLY A 39 9.85 5.93 6.22
C GLY A 39 8.79 5.63 5.15
N TRP A 40 9.18 5.67 3.87
CA TRP A 40 8.25 5.62 2.73
C TRP A 40 7.68 4.22 2.44
N VAL A 41 8.07 3.21 3.20
CA VAL A 41 7.65 1.83 3.02
C VAL A 41 6.78 1.41 4.20
N GLY A 42 5.46 1.33 3.99
CA GLY A 42 4.56 0.76 4.98
C GLY A 42 4.04 1.78 6.01
N ALA A 43 3.68 2.96 5.50
CA ALA A 43 2.94 3.95 6.24
C ALA A 43 1.58 3.36 6.66
N ALA A 44 1.32 3.19 7.96
CA ALA A 44 0.09 2.58 8.45
C ALA A 44 -0.79 3.62 9.16
N LEU A 45 -2.08 3.63 8.82
CA LEU A 45 -3.14 4.32 9.53
C LEU A 45 -4.21 3.29 9.97
N PRO A 46 -5.08 3.62 10.93
CA PRO A 46 -6.25 2.79 11.21
C PRO A 46 -7.04 2.50 9.92
N GLY A 47 -7.18 1.23 9.56
CA GLY A 47 -7.95 0.78 8.38
C GLY A 47 -7.23 0.84 7.02
N MET A 48 -5.97 1.30 6.97
CA MET A 48 -5.22 1.42 5.71
C MET A 48 -3.71 1.24 5.86
N LEU A 49 -3.10 0.65 4.83
CA LEU A 49 -1.66 0.58 4.63
C LEU A 49 -1.29 1.27 3.32
N PHE A 50 -0.31 2.17 3.39
CA PHE A 50 0.33 2.81 2.25
C PHE A 50 1.68 2.16 1.93
N VAL A 51 1.88 1.87 0.65
CA VAL A 51 3.07 1.22 0.11
C VAL A 51 3.64 2.05 -1.03
N CYS A 52 4.90 2.48 -0.91
CA CYS A 52 5.66 3.01 -2.03
C CYS A 52 6.35 1.87 -2.78
N LEU A 53 5.99 1.67 -4.05
CA LEU A 53 6.54 0.60 -4.90
C LEU A 53 7.90 0.98 -5.54
N ALA A 54 8.50 2.10 -5.13
CA ALA A 54 9.80 2.62 -5.58
C ALA A 54 9.94 2.82 -7.11
N ARG A 55 8.81 2.86 -7.83
CA ARG A 55 8.73 3.11 -9.28
C ARG A 55 7.81 4.30 -9.49
N ARG A 56 8.31 5.38 -10.08
CA ARG A 56 7.51 6.60 -10.28
C ARG A 56 6.26 6.37 -11.13
N ALA A 57 6.33 5.60 -12.22
CA ALA A 57 5.16 5.25 -13.02
C ALA A 57 5.35 3.91 -13.73
N GLY A 58 4.25 3.25 -14.08
CA GLY A 58 4.22 1.97 -14.79
C GLY A 58 3.83 0.79 -13.90
N GLY A 59 4.10 -0.43 -14.39
CA GLY A 59 3.67 -1.66 -13.74
C GLY A 59 4.68 -2.22 -12.75
N SER A 60 4.23 -2.59 -11.56
CA SER A 60 5.02 -3.36 -10.58
C SER A 60 4.35 -4.70 -10.34
N ALA A 61 5.12 -5.80 -10.35
CA ALA A 61 4.59 -7.10 -9.94
C ALA A 61 4.36 -7.09 -8.43
N VAL A 62 3.11 -7.26 -8.00
CA VAL A 62 2.72 -7.24 -6.60
C VAL A 62 2.05 -8.57 -6.27
N LYS A 63 2.50 -9.18 -5.18
CA LYS A 63 1.87 -10.36 -4.59
C LYS A 63 1.52 -10.07 -3.13
N ILE A 64 0.29 -10.37 -2.74
CA ILE A 64 -0.22 -10.19 -1.37
C ILE A 64 -0.77 -11.52 -0.90
N GLU A 65 -0.24 -11.98 0.22
CA GLU A 65 -0.56 -13.27 0.81
C GLU A 65 -1.03 -13.06 2.26
N LEU A 66 -2.14 -13.71 2.61
CA LEU A 66 -2.60 -13.83 3.97
C LEU A 66 -2.01 -15.10 4.59
N LEU A 67 -1.32 -14.93 5.71
CA LEU A 67 -0.74 -15.99 6.52
C LEU A 67 -1.51 -16.10 7.85
N GLU A 68 -1.90 -17.31 8.24
CA GLU A 68 -2.61 -17.59 9.50
C GLU A 68 -1.69 -17.46 10.73
N ALA A 69 -0.39 -17.47 10.50
CA ALA A 69 0.65 -17.27 11.50
C ALA A 69 1.74 -16.37 10.92
N ARG A 70 2.53 -15.75 11.80
CA ARG A 70 3.71 -15.01 11.36
C ARG A 70 4.66 -15.97 10.61
N PRO A 71 5.26 -15.53 9.50
CA PRO A 71 6.31 -16.29 8.84
C PRO A 71 7.54 -16.45 9.74
#